data_AF-A0A964G3F1-F1
#
_entry.id   AF-A0A964G3F1-F1
#
_cell.length_a   1.000
_cell.length_b   1.000
_cell.length_c   1.000
_cell.angle_alpha   90.00
_cell.angle_beta   90.00
_cell.angle_gamma   90.00
#
_symmetry.space_group_name_H-M   'P 1'
#
loop_
_entity.id
_entity.type
_entity.pdbx_description
1 polymer ?
#
loop_
_entity_poly.entity_id
_entity_poly.type
_entity_poly.pdbx_seq_one_letter_code
_entity_poly.pdbx_strand_id
1 'polypeptide(L)'
;MVKSVPYHPFLIEQLKDSVYAAGYLTLFLNEQEEGDLDVGIFPSALKEVFEALGEPNMSADDAKLHLEKLDGLLSQNGMATIYALANWLNTLGLKLSVAVAEDEREEKGSVSDVVLVEVAKV
;
A
#
# COMPACT_ATOMS: atom_id res chain seq x y z
N MET A 1 29.27 -13.89 -8.54
CA MET A 1 28.44 -12.74 -8.13
C MET A 1 27.00 -13.08 -8.47
N VAL A 2 26.11 -13.07 -7.49
CA VAL A 2 24.66 -13.17 -7.75
C VAL A 2 24.24 -11.84 -8.39
N LYS A 3 23.58 -11.88 -9.55
CA LYS A 3 23.08 -10.65 -10.19
C LYS A 3 21.88 -10.14 -9.42
N SER A 4 21.84 -8.84 -9.15
CA SER A 4 20.65 -8.19 -8.63
C SER A 4 19.52 -8.25 -9.66
N VAL A 5 18.29 -8.33 -9.17
CA VAL A 5 17.09 -8.21 -10.00
C VAL A 5 16.77 -6.72 -10.15
N PRO A 6 16.35 -6.25 -11.33
CA PRO A 6 15.86 -4.88 -11.48
C PRO A 6 14.69 -4.62 -10.53
N TYR A 7 14.70 -3.46 -9.85
CA TYR A 7 13.75 -3.14 -8.78
C TYR A 7 12.29 -3.09 -9.27
N HIS A 8 12.00 -2.31 -10.32
CA HIS A 8 10.62 -2.10 -10.78
C HIS A 8 9.91 -3.40 -11.19
N PRO A 9 10.47 -4.28 -12.04
CA PRO A 9 9.85 -5.56 -12.35
C PRO A 9 9.64 -6.47 -11.13
N PHE A 10 10.57 -6.43 -10.17
CA PHE A 10 10.42 -7.16 -8.92
C PHE A 10 9.25 -6.60 -8.09
N LEU A 11 9.14 -5.28 -7.96
CA LEU A 11 8.07 -4.61 -7.24
C LEU A 11 6.69 -4.93 -7.86
N ILE A 12 6.53 -4.77 -9.17
CA ILE A 12 5.27 -5.07 -9.87
C ILE A 12 4.83 -6.51 -9.66
N GLU A 13 5.78 -7.46 -9.62
CA GLU A 13 5.46 -8.86 -9.32
C GLU A 13 4.92 -9.05 -7.90
N GLN A 14 5.48 -8.35 -6.90
CA GLN A 14 4.96 -8.40 -5.52
C GLN A 14 3.58 -7.72 -5.41
N LEU A 15 3.38 -6.58 -6.09
CA LEU A 15 2.15 -5.81 -6.05
C LEU A 15 0.93 -6.51 -6.69
N LYS A 16 1.14 -7.63 -7.40
CA LYS A 16 0.03 -8.50 -7.85
C LYS A 16 -0.72 -9.15 -6.68
N ASP A 17 -0.09 -9.31 -5.53
CA ASP A 17 -0.78 -9.69 -4.30
C ASP A 17 -1.49 -8.44 -3.73
N SER A 18 -2.82 -8.46 -3.73
CA SER A 18 -3.63 -7.34 -3.25
C SER A 18 -3.38 -7.01 -1.77
N VAL A 19 -2.98 -7.99 -0.95
CA VAL A 19 -2.62 -7.73 0.46
C VAL A 19 -1.32 -6.93 0.53
N TYR A 20 -0.32 -7.31 -0.26
CA TYR A 20 0.94 -6.60 -0.36
C TYR A 20 0.75 -5.18 -0.92
N ALA A 21 -0.05 -5.03 -1.98
CA ALA A 21 -0.38 -3.72 -2.56
C ALA A 21 -1.11 -2.80 -1.57
N ALA A 22 -2.03 -3.34 -0.76
CA ALA A 22 -2.67 -2.58 0.31
C ALA A 22 -1.66 -2.09 1.34
N GLY A 23 -0.79 -2.99 1.84
CA GLY A 23 0.27 -2.64 2.78
C GLY A 23 1.25 -1.60 2.23
N TYR A 24 1.60 -1.72 0.95
CA TYR A 24 2.46 -0.77 0.24
C TYR A 24 1.86 0.65 0.25
N LEU A 25 0.58 0.81 -0.12
CA LEU A 25 -0.08 2.12 -0.06
C LEU A 25 -0.27 2.63 1.37
N THR A 26 -0.56 1.73 2.33
CA THR A 26 -0.69 2.09 3.75
C THR A 26 0.60 2.67 4.30
N LEU A 27 1.77 2.17 3.89
CA LEU A 27 3.07 2.71 4.28
C LEU A 27 3.17 4.21 3.95
N PHE A 28 2.89 4.59 2.70
CA PHE A 28 2.93 5.99 2.27
C PHE A 28 1.87 6.87 2.93
N LEU A 29 0.72 6.28 3.32
CA LEU A 29 -0.33 7.02 4.02
C LEU A 29 0.00 7.25 5.50
N ASN A 30 0.81 6.40 6.13
CA ASN A 30 1.09 6.47 7.57
C ASN A 30 2.45 7.09 7.90
N GLU A 31 3.49 6.85 7.09
CA GLU A 31 4.87 7.30 7.33
C GLU A 31 5.16 8.68 6.72
N GLN A 32 4.30 9.68 6.98
CA GLN A 32 4.40 10.99 6.34
C GLN A 32 5.29 11.97 7.11
N GLU A 33 6.27 12.59 6.43
CA GLU A 33 6.75 13.94 6.79
C GLU A 33 5.90 15.01 6.05
N GLU A 34 5.77 16.22 6.62
CA GLU A 34 5.09 17.34 5.95
C GLU A 34 5.70 17.60 4.55
N GLY A 35 4.97 17.27 3.48
CA GLY A 35 5.37 17.49 2.09
C GLY A 35 5.46 16.24 1.20
N ASP A 36 5.48 15.03 1.78
CA ASP A 36 5.65 13.78 1.02
C ASP A 36 4.41 13.37 0.21
N LEU A 37 3.22 13.78 0.65
CA LEU A 37 1.99 13.62 -0.13
C LEU A 37 1.91 14.56 -1.33
N ASP A 38 2.56 15.72 -1.24
CA ASP A 38 2.49 16.77 -2.28
C ASP A 38 3.56 16.59 -3.37
N VAL A 39 4.65 15.86 -3.11
CA VAL A 39 5.76 15.72 -4.06
C VAL A 39 5.98 14.26 -4.48
N GLY A 40 5.13 13.79 -5.40
CA GLY A 40 5.44 12.73 -6.38
C GLY A 40 5.57 11.29 -5.89
N ILE A 41 5.84 11.02 -4.60
CA ILE A 41 6.04 9.68 -4.07
C ILE A 41 4.73 8.90 -4.02
N PHE A 42 3.71 9.43 -3.33
CA PHE A 42 2.40 8.77 -3.25
C PHE A 42 1.70 8.64 -4.62
N PRO A 43 1.72 9.66 -5.51
CA PRO A 43 1.29 9.49 -6.90
C PRO A 43 2.00 8.36 -7.66
N SER A 44 3.31 8.18 -7.44
CA SER A 44 4.08 7.10 -8.07
C SER A 44 3.63 5.73 -7.54
N ALA A 45 3.45 5.60 -6.22
CA ALA A 45 2.98 4.37 -5.60
C ALA A 45 1.59 3.95 -6.13
N LEU A 46 0.68 4.91 -6.33
CA LEU A 46 -0.63 4.64 -6.94
C LEU A 46 -0.50 4.14 -8.39
N LYS A 47 0.44 4.70 -9.17
CA LYS A 47 0.71 4.26 -10.54
C LYS A 47 1.31 2.84 -10.59
N GLU A 48 2.23 2.51 -9.69
CA GLU A 48 2.82 1.16 -9.58
C GLU A 48 1.76 0.11 -9.20
N VAL A 49 0.87 0.43 -8.26
CA VAL A 49 -0.26 -0.45 -7.90
C VAL A 49 -1.22 -0.60 -9.07
N PHE A 50 -1.47 0.47 -9.83
CA PHE A 50 -2.30 0.41 -11.03
C PHE A 50 -1.69 -0.46 -12.12
N GLU A 51 -0.38 -0.36 -12.37
CA GLU A 51 0.36 -1.23 -13.29
C GLU A 51 0.24 -2.71 -12.89
N ALA A 52 0.28 -3.01 -11.60
CA ALA A 52 0.23 -4.39 -11.10
C ALA A 52 -1.19 -5.00 -11.08
N LEU A 53 -2.19 -4.23 -10.63
CA LEU A 53 -3.56 -4.73 -10.38
C LEU A 53 -4.58 -4.29 -11.44
N GLY A 54 -4.38 -3.14 -12.08
CA GLY A 54 -5.32 -2.53 -13.02
C GLY A 54 -5.05 -2.95 -14.46
N GLU A 55 -3.87 -2.61 -14.99
CA GLU A 55 -3.52 -2.83 -16.40
C GLU A 55 -3.74 -4.27 -16.90
N PRO A 56 -3.40 -5.34 -16.13
CA PRO A 56 -3.61 -6.71 -16.59
C PRO A 56 -5.10 -7.10 -16.73
N ASN A 57 -6.00 -6.34 -16.10
CA ASN A 57 -7.42 -6.65 -16.00
C ASN A 57 -8.30 -5.71 -16.85
N MET A 58 -7.68 -4.82 -17.65
CA MET A 58 -8.39 -3.78 -18.41
C MET A 58 -7.85 -3.66 -19.84
N SER A 59 -8.64 -3.08 -20.74
CA SER A 59 -8.15 -2.71 -22.07
C SER A 59 -7.16 -1.54 -21.96
N ALA A 60 -6.31 -1.34 -22.97
CA ALA A 60 -5.37 -0.20 -22.97
C ALA A 60 -6.09 1.16 -22.92
N ASP A 61 -7.26 1.28 -23.57
CA ASP A 61 -8.07 2.49 -23.56
C ASP A 61 -8.68 2.74 -22.18
N ASP A 62 -9.19 1.69 -21.53
CA ASP A 62 -9.71 1.78 -20.16
C ASP A 62 -8.58 2.11 -19.18
N ALA A 63 -7.41 1.49 -19.34
CA ALA A 63 -6.26 1.73 -18.47
C ALA A 63 -5.79 3.19 -18.54
N LYS A 64 -5.74 3.74 -19.75
CA LYS A 64 -5.46 5.16 -19.96
C LYS A 64 -6.49 6.06 -19.30
N LEU A 65 -7.78 5.75 -19.45
CA LEU A 65 -8.86 6.52 -18.81
C LEU A 65 -8.75 6.47 -17.27
N HIS A 66 -8.34 5.34 -16.70
CA HIS A 66 -8.11 5.19 -15.27
C HIS A 66 -6.93 6.02 -14.77
N LEU A 67 -5.85 6.13 -15.54
CA LEU A 67 -4.71 7.00 -15.23
C LEU A 67 -5.08 8.49 -15.34
N GLU A 68 -5.85 8.88 -16.35
CA GLU A 68 -6.35 10.26 -16.48
C GLU A 68 -7.25 10.65 -15.30
N LYS A 69 -8.11 9.72 -14.84
CA LYS A 69 -8.92 9.92 -13.63
C LYS A 69 -8.07 10.05 -12.36
N LEU A 70 -7.00 9.26 -12.27
CA LEU A 70 -6.06 9.33 -11.14
C LEU A 70 -5.34 10.68 -11.09
N ASP A 71 -4.80 11.16 -12.21
CA ASP A 71 -4.16 12.48 -12.28
C ASP A 71 -5.15 13.61 -11.94
N GLY A 72 -6.40 13.50 -12.40
CA GLY A 72 -7.48 14.43 -12.06
C GLY A 72 -7.85 14.43 -10.57
N LEU A 73 -7.85 13.27 -9.93
CA LEU A 73 -8.07 13.10 -8.49
C LEU A 73 -6.97 13.77 -7.68
N LEU A 74 -5.71 13.53 -8.04
CA LEU A 74 -4.55 14.08 -7.34
C LEU A 74 -4.46 15.61 -7.44
N SER A 75 -5.16 16.22 -8.40
CA SER A 75 -5.25 17.66 -8.57
C SER A 75 -6.37 18.32 -7.72
N GLN A 76 -7.23 17.53 -7.07
CA GLN A 76 -8.35 18.02 -6.27
C GLN A 76 -7.98 18.15 -4.78
N ASN A 77 -8.62 19.10 -4.07
CA ASN A 77 -8.41 19.30 -2.64
C ASN A 77 -9.67 18.95 -1.82
N GLY A 78 -9.47 18.49 -0.59
CA GLY A 78 -10.49 18.30 0.43
C GLY A 78 -11.23 16.96 0.36
N MET A 79 -12.47 16.95 0.85
CA MET A 79 -13.25 15.72 1.06
C MET A 79 -13.60 14.99 -0.26
N ALA A 80 -13.73 15.71 -1.38
CA ALA A 80 -14.05 15.11 -2.67
C ALA A 80 -12.96 14.14 -3.14
N THR A 81 -11.70 14.46 -2.86
CA THR A 81 -10.53 13.63 -3.17
C THR A 81 -10.57 12.29 -2.46
N ILE A 82 -11.03 12.25 -1.19
CA ILE A 82 -11.13 11.00 -0.41
C ILE A 82 -12.14 10.04 -1.03
N TYR A 83 -13.34 10.53 -1.40
CA TYR A 83 -14.36 9.69 -2.04
C TYR A 83 -13.93 9.22 -3.43
N ALA A 84 -13.28 10.10 -4.19
CA ALA A 84 -12.73 9.75 -5.49
C ALA A 84 -11.66 8.65 -5.35
N LEU A 85 -10.77 8.76 -4.36
CA LEU A 85 -9.74 7.76 -4.08
C LEU A 85 -10.33 6.43 -3.62
N ALA A 86 -11.31 6.46 -2.72
CA ALA A 86 -12.02 5.26 -2.29
C ALA A 86 -12.66 4.53 -3.49
N ASN A 87 -13.32 5.27 -4.39
CA ASN A 87 -13.94 4.69 -5.58
C ASN A 87 -12.90 4.14 -6.56
N TRP A 88 -11.80 4.85 -6.77
CA TRP A 88 -10.72 4.40 -7.65
C TRP A 88 -10.08 3.10 -7.12
N LEU A 89 -9.75 3.04 -5.83
CA LEU A 89 -9.20 1.84 -5.19
C LEU A 89 -10.14 0.63 -5.30
N ASN A 90 -11.46 0.83 -5.15
CA ASN A 90 -12.45 -0.24 -5.30
C ASN A 90 -12.39 -0.91 -6.68
N THR A 91 -12.03 -0.16 -7.74
CA THR A 91 -11.87 -0.74 -9.08
C THR A 91 -10.67 -1.69 -9.19
N LEU A 92 -9.71 -1.57 -8.28
CA LEU A 92 -8.52 -2.42 -8.18
C LEU A 92 -8.68 -3.54 -7.13
N GLY A 93 -9.86 -3.68 -6.53
CA GLY A 93 -10.11 -4.62 -5.43
C GLY A 93 -9.58 -4.17 -4.07
N LEU A 94 -9.17 -2.89 -3.94
CA LEU A 94 -8.68 -2.29 -2.70
C LEU A 94 -9.75 -1.36 -2.11
N LYS A 95 -9.63 -1.01 -0.82
CA LYS A 95 -10.55 -0.05 -0.17
C LYS A 95 -9.85 0.77 0.89
N LEU A 96 -10.32 2.00 1.12
CA LEU A 96 -9.95 2.76 2.30
C LEU A 96 -10.73 2.22 3.52
N SER A 97 -10.06 2.18 4.67
CA SER A 97 -10.65 1.75 5.93
C SER A 97 -10.21 2.65 7.07
N VAL A 98 -11.07 2.78 8.09
CA VAL A 98 -10.74 3.43 9.35
C VAL A 98 -10.33 2.36 10.35
N ALA A 99 -9.18 2.52 10.98
CA ALA A 99 -8.67 1.67 12.04
C ALA A 99 -8.53 2.47 13.34
N VAL A 100 -8.44 1.78 14.48
CA VAL A 100 -8.06 2.42 15.74
C VAL A 100 -6.63 2.92 15.60
N ALA A 101 -6.37 4.18 15.97
CA ALA A 101 -5.01 4.69 15.99
C ALA A 101 -4.19 3.88 17.00
N GLU A 102 -3.09 3.27 16.53
CA GLU A 102 -2.13 2.64 17.42
C GLU A 102 -1.43 3.76 18.19
N ASP A 103 -1.67 3.81 19.50
CA ASP A 103 -0.91 4.66 20.40
C ASP A 103 0.49 4.05 20.43
N GLU A 104 1.56 4.81 20.15
CA GLU A 104 2.96 4.38 20.27
C GLU A 104 3.37 4.10 21.74
N ARG A 105 2.45 3.59 22.55
CA ARG A 105 2.76 3.01 23.85
C ARG A 105 3.51 1.73 23.57
N GLU A 106 4.83 1.85 23.63
CA GLU A 106 5.81 0.78 23.75
C GLU A 106 5.15 -0.54 24.18
N GLU A 107 5.18 -1.56 23.32
CA GLU A 107 4.91 -2.93 23.74
C GLU A 107 5.90 -3.28 24.86
N LYS A 108 5.51 -3.06 26.11
CA LYS A 108 6.06 -3.81 27.22
C LYS A 108 5.50 -5.21 27.09
N GLY A 109 6.28 -6.05 26.42
CA GLY A 109 5.97 -7.45 26.20
C GLY A 109 5.42 -8.11 27.46
N SER A 110 4.19 -8.61 27.37
CA SER A 110 3.71 -9.62 28.31
C SER A 110 4.19 -10.97 27.82
N VAL A 111 5.46 -11.29 28.09
CA VAL A 111 5.90 -12.68 28.11
C VAL A 111 5.43 -13.28 29.44
N SER A 112 4.17 -13.69 29.47
CA SER A 112 3.58 -14.59 30.47
C SER A 112 2.55 -15.38 29.66
N ASP A 113 2.75 -16.63 29.25
CA ASP A 113 3.15 -17.80 30.03
C ASP A 113 3.83 -18.87 29.15
N VAL A 114 5.14 -18.78 28.90
CA VAL A 114 5.89 -19.95 28.40
C VAL A 114 6.51 -20.64 29.62
N VAL A 115 5.79 -21.62 30.16
CA VAL A 115 6.35 -22.56 31.14
C VAL A 115 7.44 -23.36 30.44
N LEU A 116 8.70 -23.00 30.70
CA LEU A 116 9.85 -23.83 30.34
C LEU A 116 9.81 -25.08 31.20
N VAL A 117 9.29 -26.18 30.63
CA VAL A 117 9.46 -27.51 31.21
C VAL A 117 10.93 -27.88 31.01
N GLU A 118 11.72 -27.82 32.10
CA GLU A 118 13.08 -28.35 32.10
C GLU A 118 13.05 -29.85 31.78
N VAL A 119 13.57 -30.21 30.59
CA VAL A 119 13.88 -31.60 30.24
C VAL A 119 15.40 -31.72 30.12
N ALA A 120 16.06 -32.09 31.21
CA ALA A 120 17.37 -32.77 31.24
C ALA A 120 17.61 -33.31 32.66
N LYS A 121 17.35 -34.58 32.99
CA LYS A 121 18.13 -35.80 32.71
C LYS A 121 19.44 -35.89 33.52
N VAL A 122 19.42 -36.70 34.60
CA VAL A 122 20.31 -37.84 34.94
C VAL A 122 19.81 -38.46 36.24
#